data_AF-A0A3B1A8H7-F1
#
_entry.id   AF-A0A3B1A8H7-F1
#
_cell.length_a   1.000
_cell.length_b   1.000
_cell.length_c   1.000
_cell.angle_alpha   90.00
_cell.angle_beta   90.00
_cell.angle_gamma   90.00
#
_symmetry.space_group_name_H-M   'P 1'
#
loop_
_entity.id
_entity.type
_entity.pdbx_description
1 polymer ?
#
loop_
_entity_poly.entity_id
_entity_poly.type
_entity_poly.pdbx_seq_one_letter_code
_entity_poly.pdbx_strand_id
1 'polypeptide(L)' 'MPKRRKKLPEPRIATIDDMAHDGRGIAHVEGKTVFIHRALPGEEVL' A
#
# COMPACT_ATOMS: atom_id res chain seq x y z
N MET A 1 -20.34 -11.42 -23.38
CA MET A 1 -19.47 -10.27 -23.72
C MET A 1 -18.33 -10.21 -22.70
N PRO A 2 -17.04 -10.22 -23.09
CA PRO A 2 -15.96 -10.14 -22.13
C PRO A 2 -15.91 -8.75 -21.49
N LYS A 3 -15.96 -8.71 -20.15
CA LYS A 3 -15.91 -7.46 -19.37
C LYS A 3 -14.52 -6.85 -19.54
N ARG A 4 -14.41 -5.68 -20.17
CA ARG A 4 -13.14 -4.97 -20.38
C ARG A 4 -12.46 -4.75 -19.01
N ARG A 5 -11.31 -5.37 -18.79
CA ARG A 5 -10.51 -5.16 -17.57
C ARG A 5 -10.11 -3.68 -17.51
N LYS A 6 -10.44 -3.00 -16.40
CA LYS A 6 -9.94 -1.65 -16.12
C LYS A 6 -8.42 -1.75 -15.88
N LYS A 7 -7.65 -0.81 -16.45
CA LYS A 7 -6.21 -0.72 -16.20
C LYS A 7 -6.00 -0.44 -14.71
N LEU A 8 -5.14 -1.21 -14.05
CA LEU A 8 -4.75 -0.93 -12.67
C LEU A 8 -3.94 0.37 -12.63
N PRO A 9 -3.96 1.10 -11.50
CA PRO A 9 -3.04 2.20 -11.27
C PRO A 9 -1.58 1.75 -11.37
N GLU A 10 -0.70 2.67 -11.75
CA GLU A 10 0.74 2.41 -11.72
C GLU A 10 1.23 2.24 -10.26
N PRO A 11 2.20 1.34 -10.00
CA PRO A 11 2.86 1.23 -8.69
C PRO A 11 3.47 2.56 -8.25
N ARG A 12 3.64 2.74 -6.94
CA ARG A 12 4.02 4.03 -6.36
C ARG A 12 4.71 3.79 -5.03
N ILE A 13 5.71 4.63 -4.76
CA ILE A 13 6.45 4.57 -3.51
C ILE A 13 5.55 5.02 -2.36
N ALA A 14 5.57 4.26 -1.27
CA ALA A 14 4.88 4.55 -0.02
C ALA A 14 5.86 4.46 1.14
N THR A 15 5.78 5.44 2.05
CA THR A 15 6.51 5.42 3.32
C THR A 15 5.63 4.79 4.38
N ILE A 16 6.17 3.85 5.15
CA ILE A 16 5.45 3.23 6.26
C ILE A 16 5.49 4.18 7.46
N ASP A 17 4.32 4.66 7.88
CA ASP A 17 4.16 5.59 9.00
C ASP A 17 3.81 4.89 10.33
N ASP A 18 3.17 3.72 10.28
CA ASP A 18 2.71 2.99 11.47
C ASP A 18 2.66 1.47 11.23
N MET A 19 2.23 0.71 12.24
CA MET A 19 2.15 -0.75 12.23
C MET A 19 0.77 -1.24 12.72
N ALA A 20 0.16 -2.12 11.95
CA ALA A 20 -1.08 -2.79 12.31
C ALA A 20 -0.85 -3.89 13.35
N HIS A 21 -1.90 -4.24 14.09
CA HIS A 21 -1.84 -5.26 15.15
C HIS A 21 -1.42 -6.66 14.65
N ASP A 22 -1.68 -6.97 13.38
CA ASP A 22 -1.28 -8.23 12.74
C ASP A 22 0.15 -8.20 12.15
N GLY A 23 0.89 -7.12 12.39
CA GLY A 23 2.28 -6.96 11.99
C GLY A 23 2.50 -6.43 10.58
N ARG A 24 1.46 -5.88 9.93
CA ARG A 24 1.60 -5.19 8.63
C ARG A 24 1.97 -3.73 8.82
N GLY A 25 2.79 -3.19 7.93
CA GLY A 25 3.06 -1.76 7.85
C GLY A 25 1.82 -1.00 7.35
N ILE A 26 1.60 0.20 7.88
CA ILE A 26 0.54 1.11 7.49
C ILE A 26 1.17 2.28 6.73
N ALA A 27 0.60 2.62 5.58
CA ALA A 27 0.97 3.79 4.80
C ALA A 27 -0.27 4.56 4.33
N HIS A 28 -0.16 5.88 4.24
CA HIS A 28 -1.23 6.72 3.71
C HIS A 28 -0.89 7.22 2.31
N VAL A 29 -1.64 6.74 1.32
CA VAL A 29 -1.43 7.05 -0.09
C VAL A 29 -2.68 7.70 -0.65
N GLU A 30 -2.59 8.96 -1.11
CA GLU A 30 -3.74 9.73 -1.64
C GLU A 30 -4.94 9.74 -0.68
N GLY A 31 -4.69 9.85 0.63
CA GLY A 31 -5.74 9.82 1.66
C GLY A 31 -6.37 8.44 1.89
N LYS A 32 -5.79 7.37 1.33
CA LYS A 32 -6.20 5.98 1.59
C LYS A 32 -5.16 5.28 2.45
N THR A 33 -5.63 4.58 3.47
CA THR A 33 -4.80 3.70 4.28
C THR A 33 -4.52 2.39 3.53
N VAL A 34 -3.25 2.05 3.39
CA VAL A 34 -2.75 0.85 2.72
C VAL A 34 -1.99 -0.01 3.73
N PHE A 35 -2.29 -1.31 3.74
CA PHE A 35 -1.63 -2.28 4.61
C PHE A 35 -0.63 -3.11 3.81
N ILE A 36 0.65 -3.03 4.19
CA ILE A 36 1.77 -3.61 3.45
C ILE A 36 2.41 -4.70 4.30
N HIS A 37 2.52 -5.91 3.75
CA HIS A 37 3.16 -7.01 4.47
C HIS A 37 4.67 -6.86 4.45
N ARG A 38 5.33 -7.22 5.56
CA ARG A 38 6.80 -7.20 5.69
C ARG A 38 7.40 -5.81 5.45
N ALA A 39 6.72 -4.77 5.91
CA ALA A 39 7.19 -3.39 5.82
C ALA A 39 7.17 -2.77 7.22
N LEU A 40 8.30 -2.21 7.64
CA LEU A 40 8.51 -1.65 8.97
C LEU A 40 8.36 -0.12 8.95
N PRO A 41 7.92 0.50 10.07
CA PRO A 41 7.89 1.95 10.19
C PRO A 41 9.23 2.60 9.84
N GLY A 42 9.18 3.62 8.98
CA GLY A 42 10.37 4.32 8.47
C GLY A 42 10.96 3.76 7.17
N GLU A 43 10.45 2.64 6.66
CA GLU A 43 10.86 2.12 5.35
C GLU A 43 10.08 2.77 4.18
N GLU A 44 10.72 2.87 3.03
CA GLU A 44 10.10 3.20 1.75
C GLU A 44 9.96 1.93 0.90
N VAL A 45 8.75 1.68 0.38
CA VAL A 45 8.41 0.48 -0.40
C VAL A 45 7.70 0.89 -1.70
N LEU A 46 7.80 0.08 -2.77
CA LEU A 46 7.23 0.33 -4.10
C LEU A 46 5.98 -0.50 -4.40
#